data_AF-A0AAE0RQP6-F1
#
_entry.id   AF-A0AAE0RQP6-F1
#
_cell.length_a   1.000
_cell.length_b   1.000
_cell.length_c   1.000
_cell.angle_alpha   90.00
_cell.angle_beta   90.00
_cell.angle_gamma   90.00
#
_symmetry.space_group_name_H-M   'P 1'
#
loop_
_entity.id
_entity.type
_entity.pdbx_description
1 polymer ?
#
loop_
_entity_poly.entity_id
_entity_poly.type
_entity_poly.pdbx_seq_one_letter_code
_entity_poly.pdbx_strand_id
1 'polypeptide(L)'
;MPLRNTSVDGLNILDSDGSNSIDICSEQSHRKVPEVPNSTIRRVVTPLKRFRCTNWAVVAPVSKPTDSIRLITSDCKWCIIIVADISSQSKVNYISDLGYSGKRLVFLDPQDQEHLYPDLSTAIQWNHHGRKNIGYMFAIHNGAELIWDFDDTNQTLFDIDIIHKQKTVCILKRCKGSYKVFNPYPYFGVSASNIWPRGFPLKFVHDTATLPGLCVGNISLKEVGVIQSISNIEPDVDAIYKLTRPRSLTKTKVLFSPPYVFQRSSENFVMNFESEIDMYQKAEKLVDFLHSFYPQLNRTLETLHGELFKRGFIELRDINFIKLWIKAYLDASTSN
;
A
#
# COMPACT_ATOMS: atom_id res chain seq x y z
N MET A 1 -9.85 -17.70 -79.61
CA MET A 1 -8.53 -17.53 -78.97
C MET A 1 -8.62 -17.98 -77.52
N PRO A 2 -8.26 -19.25 -77.25
CA PRO A 2 -8.21 -19.82 -75.90
C PRO A 2 -6.93 -20.68 -75.66
N LEU A 3 -6.85 -21.30 -74.48
CA LEU A 3 -6.09 -22.52 -74.12
C LEU A 3 -4.57 -22.43 -73.80
N ARG A 4 -4.26 -22.78 -72.54
CA ARG A 4 -3.38 -23.87 -72.04
C ARG A 4 -3.30 -23.68 -70.51
N ASN A 5 -3.81 -24.50 -69.59
CA ASN A 5 -3.98 -25.96 -69.45
C ASN A 5 -2.71 -26.81 -69.57
N THR A 6 -2.18 -27.19 -68.40
CA THR A 6 -1.62 -28.50 -68.01
C THR A 6 -1.78 -28.58 -66.48
N SER A 7 -2.84 -29.20 -65.92
CA SER A 7 -3.05 -30.64 -65.63
C SER A 7 -2.00 -31.22 -64.65
N VAL A 8 -2.38 -31.51 -63.39
CA VAL A 8 -2.89 -32.84 -62.87
C VAL A 8 -1.67 -33.72 -62.47
N ASP A 9 -1.48 -34.25 -61.25
CA ASP A 9 -2.36 -35.09 -60.42
C ASP A 9 -1.81 -35.22 -58.98
N GLY A 10 -2.69 -35.51 -58.00
CA GLY A 10 -2.29 -35.91 -56.65
C GLY A 10 -3.40 -35.90 -55.59
N LEU A 11 -4.43 -36.73 -55.79
CA LEU A 11 -5.55 -37.03 -54.88
C LEU A 11 -5.12 -37.61 -53.51
N ASN A 12 -5.75 -37.15 -52.42
CA ASN A 12 -6.63 -37.91 -51.49
C ASN A 12 -6.94 -37.04 -50.24
N ILE A 13 -8.12 -36.42 -50.15
CA ILE A 13 -9.37 -36.90 -49.52
C ILE A 13 -9.23 -37.14 -47.99
N LEU A 14 -9.83 -36.26 -47.17
CA LEU A 14 -11.04 -36.53 -46.38
C LEU A 14 -11.51 -35.24 -45.68
N ASP A 15 -12.71 -34.79 -46.06
CA ASP A 15 -13.55 -33.85 -45.30
C ASP A 15 -14.06 -34.51 -44.01
N SER A 16 -14.19 -33.71 -42.95
CA SER A 16 -15.42 -33.70 -42.13
C SER A 16 -15.40 -32.55 -41.12
N ASP A 17 -16.28 -31.59 -41.36
CA ASP A 17 -17.19 -30.90 -40.43
C ASP A 17 -16.79 -30.66 -38.96
N GLY A 18 -17.13 -29.43 -38.53
CA GLY A 18 -17.94 -29.28 -37.34
C GLY A 18 -17.26 -28.63 -36.13
N SER A 19 -17.56 -27.34 -35.95
CA SER A 19 -17.70 -26.65 -34.65
C SER A 19 -16.65 -26.93 -33.56
N ASN A 20 -15.70 -26.01 -33.38
CA ASN A 20 -15.11 -25.77 -32.07
C ASN A 20 -15.24 -24.27 -31.74
N SER A 21 -16.33 -23.93 -31.06
CA SER A 21 -16.40 -22.77 -30.19
C SER A 21 -15.31 -22.91 -29.13
N ILE A 22 -14.27 -22.11 -29.24
CA ILE A 22 -13.22 -22.02 -28.22
C ILE A 22 -13.84 -21.30 -27.02
N ASP A 23 -14.33 -22.09 -26.07
CA ASP A 23 -14.78 -21.64 -24.76
C ASP A 23 -13.55 -21.20 -23.95
N ILE A 24 -13.23 -19.91 -24.00
CA ILE A 24 -12.18 -19.30 -23.15
C ILE A 24 -12.82 -19.01 -21.78
N CYS A 25 -13.17 -20.05 -21.03
CA CYS A 25 -13.54 -19.97 -19.62
C CYS A 25 -13.33 -21.32 -18.93
N SER A 26 -12.27 -21.41 -18.13
CA SER A 26 -12.08 -22.28 -16.94
C SER A 26 -10.78 -23.09 -16.91
N GLU A 27 -9.68 -22.43 -16.60
CA GLU A 27 -8.58 -23.08 -15.86
C GLU A 27 -8.14 -22.17 -14.71
N GLN A 28 -8.93 -22.15 -13.63
CA GLN A 28 -8.39 -21.74 -12.34
C GLN A 28 -7.55 -22.92 -11.82
N SER A 29 -6.23 -22.90 -12.05
CA SER A 29 -5.33 -23.82 -11.36
C SER A 29 -5.50 -23.60 -9.86
N HIS A 30 -6.07 -24.58 -9.14
CA HIS A 30 -6.25 -24.49 -7.69
C HIS A 30 -4.88 -24.58 -7.00
N ARG A 31 -4.21 -23.43 -6.84
CA ARG A 31 -2.98 -23.33 -6.03
C ARG A 31 -3.33 -23.67 -4.59
N LYS A 32 -2.78 -24.75 -4.04
CA LYS A 32 -2.89 -25.05 -2.60
C LYS A 32 -1.91 -24.17 -1.83
N VAL A 33 -2.35 -23.64 -0.69
CA VAL A 33 -1.47 -22.90 0.23
C VAL A 33 -0.53 -23.92 0.88
N PRO A 34 0.80 -23.78 0.74
CA PRO A 34 1.75 -24.71 1.36
C PRO A 34 1.73 -24.59 2.89
N GLU A 35 1.82 -25.72 3.57
CA GLU A 35 2.20 -25.76 4.98
C GLU A 35 3.70 -25.45 5.09
N VAL A 36 4.06 -24.51 5.96
CA VAL A 36 5.45 -24.10 6.19
C VAL A 36 5.94 -24.78 7.47
N PRO A 37 7.13 -25.38 7.49
CA PRO A 37 7.67 -26.02 8.70
C PRO A 37 7.76 -25.03 9.86
N ASN A 38 7.43 -25.49 11.07
CA ASN A 38 7.68 -24.76 12.31
C ASN A 38 9.20 -24.49 12.43
N SER A 39 9.64 -23.27 12.14
CA SER A 39 11.01 -22.85 12.39
C SER A 39 11.17 -22.41 13.84
N THR A 40 12.18 -22.99 14.51
CA THR A 40 12.54 -22.67 15.89
C THR A 40 13.09 -21.25 15.97
N ILE A 41 12.50 -20.46 16.87
CA ILE A 41 12.57 -19.00 16.96
C ILE A 41 13.93 -18.51 17.47
N ARG A 42 14.52 -17.48 16.83
CA ARG A 42 15.51 -16.60 17.48
C ARG A 42 14.74 -15.50 18.21
N ARG A 43 14.84 -15.49 19.55
CA ARG A 43 14.05 -14.67 20.47
C ARG A 43 14.14 -13.17 20.13
N VAL A 44 13.00 -12.50 20.00
CA VAL A 44 12.90 -11.04 19.86
C VAL A 44 13.37 -10.36 21.15
N VAL A 45 14.14 -9.28 21.01
CA VAL A 45 14.74 -8.54 22.12
C VAL A 45 13.63 -7.86 22.93
N THR A 46 13.70 -7.99 24.27
CA THR A 46 12.78 -7.36 25.24
C THR A 46 12.56 -5.86 24.97
N PRO A 47 11.36 -5.32 25.26
CA PRO A 47 11.05 -3.90 25.11
C PRO A 47 12.14 -3.02 25.71
N LEU A 48 12.65 -2.08 24.92
CA LEU A 48 13.53 -1.04 25.43
C LEU A 48 12.65 -0.07 26.23
N LYS A 49 12.36 -0.39 27.51
CA LYS A 49 11.63 0.48 28.48
C LYS A 49 12.25 1.88 28.70
N ARG A 50 13.20 2.27 27.85
CA ARG A 50 13.89 3.56 27.78
C ARG A 50 13.00 4.65 27.19
N PHE A 51 12.03 4.32 26.34
CA PHE A 51 11.21 5.32 25.65
C PHE A 51 9.92 5.63 26.41
N ARG A 52 9.55 6.92 26.48
CA ARG A 52 8.29 7.40 27.08
C ARG A 52 7.32 7.92 26.01
N CYS A 53 7.42 7.40 24.79
CA CYS A 53 6.65 7.87 23.64
C CYS A 53 5.49 6.93 23.34
N THR A 54 4.30 7.50 23.16
CA THR A 54 3.11 6.80 22.63
C THR A 54 2.87 7.12 21.15
N ASN A 55 3.41 8.23 20.64
CA ASN A 55 3.32 8.65 19.24
C ASN A 55 4.67 8.43 18.53
N TRP A 56 4.64 7.64 17.46
CA TRP A 56 5.83 7.22 16.73
C TRP A 56 5.72 7.54 15.24
N ALA A 57 6.66 8.32 14.71
CA ALA A 57 6.79 8.58 13.28
C ALA A 57 7.80 7.59 12.69
N VAL A 58 7.42 6.86 11.66
CA VAL A 58 8.25 5.82 11.04
C VAL A 58 8.57 6.22 9.60
N VAL A 59 9.86 6.20 9.27
CA VAL A 59 10.37 6.57 7.94
C VAL A 59 11.45 5.60 7.50
N ALA A 60 11.44 5.26 6.21
CA ALA A 60 12.53 4.57 5.51
C ALA A 60 13.10 5.56 4.48
N PRO A 61 14.15 6.33 4.82
CA PRO A 61 14.61 7.43 3.99
C PRO A 61 15.35 6.92 2.75
N VAL A 62 15.16 7.59 1.62
CA VAL A 62 15.88 7.29 0.37
C VAL A 62 17.23 7.98 0.29
N SER A 63 17.40 9.07 1.05
CA SER A 63 18.59 9.92 0.98
C SER A 63 18.82 10.66 2.31
N LYS A 64 19.53 11.79 2.26
CA LYS A 64 19.86 12.62 3.41
C LYS A 64 18.62 13.12 4.16
N PRO A 65 18.74 13.47 5.45
CA PRO A 65 17.63 14.01 6.22
C PRO A 65 16.93 15.18 5.53
N THR A 66 15.66 15.01 5.20
CA THR A 66 14.82 16.02 4.56
C THR A 66 14.20 16.96 5.60
N ASP A 67 13.61 18.07 5.13
CA ASP A 67 12.93 19.03 5.99
C ASP A 67 11.78 18.37 6.78
N SER A 68 11.10 17.39 6.20
CA SER A 68 10.02 16.64 6.87
C SER A 68 10.55 15.86 8.09
N ILE A 69 11.71 15.21 7.96
CA ILE A 69 12.37 14.51 9.06
C ILE A 69 12.80 15.52 10.14
N ARG A 70 13.40 16.65 9.75
CA ARG A 70 13.82 17.71 10.69
C ARG A 70 12.64 18.30 11.46
N LEU A 71 11.53 18.55 10.77
CA LEU A 71 10.30 19.06 11.38
C LEU A 71 9.79 18.12 12.47
N ILE A 72 9.67 16.83 12.17
CA ILE A 72 9.19 15.82 13.12
C ILE A 72 10.15 15.64 14.29
N THR A 73 11.47 15.64 14.04
CA THR A 73 12.46 15.55 15.14
C THR A 73 12.38 16.75 16.11
N SER A 74 11.96 17.91 15.60
CA SER A 74 11.77 19.13 16.40
C SER A 74 10.48 19.10 17.22
N ASP A 75 9.48 18.28 16.84
CA ASP A 75 8.26 18.10 17.61
C ASP A 75 8.48 17.14 18.78
N CYS A 76 8.38 17.65 20.01
CA CYS A 76 8.58 16.87 21.22
C CYS A 76 7.49 15.82 21.50
N LYS A 77 6.34 15.89 20.81
CA LYS A 77 5.24 14.92 20.94
C LYS A 77 5.55 13.59 20.27
N TRP A 78 6.48 13.58 19.32
CA TRP A 78 6.79 12.42 18.49
C TRP A 78 8.15 11.84 18.86
N CYS A 79 8.20 10.52 19.01
CA CYS A 79 9.42 9.78 18.75
C CYS A 79 9.51 9.48 17.25
N ILE A 80 10.72 9.40 16.72
CA ILE A 80 10.95 9.08 15.31
C ILE A 80 11.84 7.85 15.18
N ILE A 81 11.44 6.93 14.29
CA ILE A 81 12.19 5.74 13.92
C ILE A 81 12.62 5.90 12.46
N ILE A 82 13.93 5.93 12.27
CA ILE A 82 14.58 5.92 10.96
C ILE A 82 15.01 4.48 10.70
N VAL A 83 14.35 3.83 9.74
CA VAL A 83 14.70 2.48 9.28
C VAL A 83 15.65 2.62 8.10
N ALA A 84 16.95 2.52 8.35
CA ALA A 84 17.96 2.77 7.33
C ALA A 84 18.09 1.60 6.36
N ASP A 85 18.25 1.88 5.08
CA ASP A 85 18.56 0.86 4.08
C ASP A 85 20.09 0.67 3.95
N ILE A 86 20.53 -0.45 3.37
CA ILE A 86 21.96 -0.73 3.15
C ILE A 86 22.62 0.35 2.29
N SER A 87 21.86 0.93 1.35
CA SER A 87 22.34 1.94 0.41
C SER A 87 22.44 3.35 1.01
N SER A 88 21.86 3.60 2.20
CA SER A 88 21.36 4.93 2.54
C SER A 88 21.97 5.53 3.80
N GLN A 89 23.29 5.41 4.01
CA GLN A 89 24.13 6.23 4.92
C GLN A 89 24.58 5.56 6.23
N SER A 90 25.83 5.85 6.60
CA SER A 90 26.36 5.61 7.95
C SER A 90 25.50 6.34 8.99
N LYS A 91 25.11 5.63 10.06
CA LYS A 91 24.38 6.17 11.21
C LYS A 91 24.99 7.46 11.75
N VAL A 92 26.33 7.51 11.84
CA VAL A 92 27.07 8.68 12.32
C VAL A 92 26.86 9.87 11.38
N ASN A 93 27.01 9.67 10.07
CA ASN A 93 26.86 10.73 9.08
C ASN A 93 25.40 11.20 9.00
N TYR A 94 24.43 10.28 9.03
CA TYR A 94 23.02 10.62 8.99
C TYR A 94 22.60 11.46 10.19
N ILE A 95 22.98 11.04 11.41
CA ILE A 95 22.67 11.75 12.65
C ILE A 95 23.36 13.13 12.68
N SER A 96 24.61 13.19 12.20
CA SER A 96 25.34 14.46 12.05
C SER A 96 24.63 15.42 11.10
N ASP A 97 24.27 14.95 9.90
CA ASP A 97 23.55 15.75 8.90
C ASP A 97 22.17 16.17 9.42
N LEU A 98 21.50 15.32 10.22
CA LEU A 98 20.22 15.63 10.84
C LEU A 98 20.35 16.72 11.91
N GLY A 99 21.49 16.79 12.61
CA GLY A 99 21.73 17.75 13.68
C GLY A 99 20.96 17.43 14.97
N TYR A 100 20.48 16.19 15.14
CA TYR A 100 19.71 15.74 16.30
C TYR A 100 20.07 14.31 16.71
N SER A 101 20.47 14.13 17.96
CA SER A 101 20.83 12.82 18.56
C SER A 101 20.10 12.57 19.89
N GLY A 102 18.92 13.18 20.06
CA GLY A 102 18.17 13.10 21.30
C GLY A 102 17.51 11.74 21.56
N LYS A 103 17.03 11.54 22.80
CA LYS A 103 16.42 10.27 23.27
C LYS A 103 15.13 9.86 22.54
N ARG A 104 14.56 10.73 21.70
CA ARG A 104 13.35 10.49 20.90
C ARG A 104 13.65 9.96 19.49
N LEU A 105 14.92 9.91 19.11
CA LEU A 105 15.36 9.37 17.82
C LEU A 105 15.83 7.93 17.99
N VAL A 106 15.27 7.04 17.17
CA VAL A 106 15.73 5.67 16.98
C VAL A 106 16.22 5.55 15.55
N PHE A 107 17.46 5.10 15.39
CA PHE A 107 18.04 4.80 14.09
C PHE A 107 18.32 3.31 14.03
N LEU A 108 17.52 2.58 13.25
CA LEU A 108 17.66 1.15 13.03
C LEU A 108 18.54 0.94 11.79
N ASP A 109 19.84 0.77 12.02
CA ASP A 109 20.76 0.39 10.95
C ASP A 109 20.53 -1.08 10.53
N PRO A 110 21.17 -1.56 9.44
CA PRO A 110 20.97 -2.94 8.99
C PRO A 110 21.23 -4.00 10.07
N GLN A 111 22.25 -3.79 10.91
CA GLN A 111 22.58 -4.72 11.98
C GLN A 111 21.51 -4.71 13.07
N ASP A 112 21.02 -3.53 13.45
CA ASP A 112 19.90 -3.37 14.39
C ASP A 112 18.65 -4.10 13.87
N GLN A 113 18.34 -3.98 12.58
CA GLN A 113 17.17 -4.64 11.96
C GLN A 113 17.28 -6.17 11.98
N GLU A 114 18.44 -6.71 11.59
CA GLU A 114 18.71 -8.16 11.61
C GLU A 114 18.76 -8.72 13.02
N HIS A 115 19.25 -7.94 13.98
CA HIS A 115 19.35 -8.36 15.38
C HIS A 115 17.99 -8.35 16.09
N LEU A 116 17.21 -7.29 15.92
CA LEU A 116 15.93 -7.11 16.61
C LEU A 116 14.79 -7.90 15.96
N TYR A 117 14.79 -7.98 14.62
CA TYR A 117 13.72 -8.58 13.82
C TYR A 117 14.27 -9.48 12.71
N PRO A 118 15.02 -10.55 13.03
CA PRO A 118 15.72 -11.36 12.04
C PRO A 118 14.80 -11.93 10.95
N ASP A 119 13.62 -12.42 11.34
CA ASP A 119 12.64 -13.01 10.43
C ASP A 119 12.12 -11.96 9.42
N LEU A 120 11.76 -10.76 9.89
CA LEU A 120 11.26 -9.68 9.01
C LEU A 120 12.38 -9.07 8.17
N SER A 121 13.57 -8.85 8.74
CA SER A 121 14.71 -8.31 8.02
C SER A 121 15.15 -9.23 6.87
N THR A 122 15.03 -10.55 7.07
CA THR A 122 15.29 -11.55 6.02
C THR A 122 14.20 -11.59 4.96
N ALA A 123 12.92 -11.45 5.37
CA ALA A 123 11.78 -11.56 4.45
C ALA A 123 11.60 -10.32 3.56
N ILE A 124 11.99 -9.13 4.05
CA ILE A 124 11.85 -7.87 3.33
C ILE A 124 13.15 -7.58 2.57
N GLN A 125 13.05 -7.33 1.28
CA GLN A 125 14.22 -7.00 0.46
C GLN A 125 14.86 -5.67 0.90
N TRP A 126 16.16 -5.52 0.68
CA TRP A 126 16.84 -4.22 0.78
C TRP A 126 16.44 -3.33 -0.41
N ASN A 127 16.67 -2.04 -0.27
CA ASN A 127 16.22 -0.98 -1.17
C ASN A 127 14.69 -0.98 -1.35
N HIS A 128 13.95 -1.11 -0.25
CA HIS A 128 12.49 -1.29 -0.30
C HIS A 128 11.77 -0.58 0.85
N HIS A 129 10.80 0.27 0.53
CA HIS A 129 10.00 1.02 1.52
C HIS A 129 9.26 0.13 2.52
N GLY A 130 8.98 -1.12 2.14
CA GLY A 130 8.40 -2.13 3.04
C GLY A 130 9.21 -2.38 4.31
N ARG A 131 10.50 -1.97 4.37
CA ARG A 131 11.30 -2.04 5.61
C ARG A 131 10.70 -1.23 6.76
N LYS A 132 9.84 -0.24 6.50
CA LYS A 132 9.05 0.43 7.55
C LYS A 132 8.28 -0.54 8.45
N ASN A 133 7.91 -1.74 7.97
CA ASN A 133 7.30 -2.78 8.80
C ASN A 133 8.14 -3.15 10.04
N ILE A 134 9.47 -3.10 9.93
CA ILE A 134 10.37 -3.29 11.08
C ILE A 134 10.22 -2.12 12.07
N GLY A 135 10.12 -0.89 11.56
CA GLY A 135 9.83 0.29 12.36
C GLY A 135 8.47 0.23 13.05
N TYR A 136 7.42 -0.28 12.38
CA TYR A 136 6.11 -0.49 13.03
C TYR A 136 6.21 -1.48 14.17
N MET A 137 6.89 -2.63 13.98
CA MET A 137 7.08 -3.61 15.05
C MET A 137 7.87 -3.02 16.22
N PHE A 138 8.89 -2.20 15.93
CA PHE A 138 9.62 -1.47 16.96
C PHE A 138 8.72 -0.50 17.72
N ALA A 139 7.91 0.29 17.03
CA ALA A 139 6.97 1.21 17.67
C ALA A 139 5.98 0.45 18.58
N ILE A 140 5.37 -0.63 18.07
CA ILE A 140 4.41 -1.46 18.82
C ILE A 140 5.07 -2.09 20.05
N HIS A 141 6.26 -2.69 19.91
CA HIS A 141 7.04 -3.22 21.05
C HIS A 141 7.35 -2.19 22.14
N ASN A 142 7.30 -0.90 21.81
CA ASN A 142 7.61 0.20 22.73
C ASN A 142 6.36 1.04 23.07
N GLY A 143 5.18 0.43 23.03
CA GLY A 143 3.94 1.02 23.53
C GLY A 143 3.32 2.08 22.61
N ALA A 144 3.50 1.99 21.30
CA ALA A 144 2.86 2.89 20.36
C ALA A 144 1.32 2.81 20.45
N GLU A 145 0.68 3.95 20.65
CA GLU A 145 -0.76 4.15 20.48
C GLU A 145 -1.07 4.73 19.10
N LEU A 146 -0.13 5.49 18.54
CA LEU A 146 -0.26 6.11 17.23
C LEU A 146 1.04 5.96 16.45
N ILE A 147 0.93 5.47 15.21
CA ILE A 147 2.04 5.37 14.27
C ILE A 147 1.74 6.27 13.08
N TRP A 148 2.64 7.20 12.81
CA TRP A 148 2.63 7.98 11.58
C TRP A 148 3.61 7.38 10.58
N ASP A 149 3.06 6.73 9.55
CA ASP A 149 3.80 6.33 8.37
C ASP A 149 3.92 7.52 7.40
N PHE A 150 5.15 7.96 7.12
CA PHE A 150 5.38 9.01 6.13
C PHE A 150 6.60 8.71 5.25
N ASP A 151 6.59 9.31 4.06
CA ASP A 151 7.74 9.33 3.16
C ASP A 151 8.48 10.65 3.30
N ASP A 152 9.81 10.59 3.33
CA ASP A 152 10.69 11.74 3.49
C ASP A 152 10.69 12.68 2.28
N THR A 153 10.26 12.19 1.11
CA THR A 153 10.08 12.97 -0.12
C THR A 153 8.87 13.87 -0.08
N ASN A 154 7.94 13.62 0.83
CA ASN A 154 6.71 14.37 0.95
C ASN A 154 6.88 15.48 1.99
N GLN A 155 6.69 16.73 1.59
CA GLN A 155 6.64 17.84 2.56
C GLN A 155 5.28 17.79 3.27
N THR A 156 5.30 17.52 4.57
CA THR A 156 4.11 17.40 5.41
C THR A 156 3.76 18.73 6.06
N LEU A 157 2.50 19.14 5.94
CA LEU A 157 1.89 20.21 6.75
C LEU A 157 0.77 19.69 7.68
N PHE A 158 0.75 18.39 7.94
CA PHE A 158 -0.34 17.76 8.67
C PHE A 158 -0.14 17.86 10.19
N ASP A 159 -0.95 18.69 10.83
CA ASP A 159 -1.07 18.71 12.28
C ASP A 159 -1.99 17.56 12.74
N ILE A 160 -1.37 16.41 12.94
CA ILE A 160 -2.01 15.19 13.43
C ILE A 160 -2.65 15.36 14.82
N ASP A 161 -2.28 16.39 15.58
CA ASP A 161 -2.92 16.69 16.86
C ASP A 161 -4.37 17.13 16.72
N ILE A 162 -4.78 17.60 15.52
CA ILE A 162 -6.17 17.93 15.22
C ILE A 162 -7.06 16.69 15.41
N ILE A 163 -6.54 15.51 15.06
CA ILE A 163 -7.24 14.25 15.25
C ILE A 163 -7.16 13.83 16.72
N HIS A 164 -5.98 13.84 17.32
CA HIS A 164 -5.76 13.24 18.65
C HIS A 164 -6.56 13.90 19.79
N LYS A 165 -6.95 15.17 19.64
CA LYS A 165 -7.75 15.88 20.66
C LYS A 165 -9.24 15.53 20.65
N GLN A 166 -9.74 14.85 19.62
CA GLN A 166 -11.17 14.61 19.44
C GLN A 166 -11.56 13.19 19.88
N LYS A 167 -12.60 13.04 20.71
CA LYS A 167 -13.15 11.70 21.03
C LYS A 167 -13.95 11.11 19.86
N THR A 168 -14.57 11.99 19.09
CA THR A 168 -15.43 11.68 17.95
C THR A 168 -15.10 12.63 16.82
N VAL A 169 -15.02 12.11 15.60
CA VAL A 169 -14.75 12.91 14.40
C VAL A 169 -15.98 12.87 13.50
N CYS A 170 -16.30 14.05 12.94
CA CYS A 170 -17.29 14.19 11.89
C CYS A 170 -16.73 13.59 10.59
N ILE A 171 -17.45 12.63 10.02
CA ILE A 171 -17.06 11.92 8.80
C ILE A 171 -18.12 12.08 7.72
N LEU A 172 -17.67 12.01 6.47
CA LEU A 172 -18.54 11.76 5.35
C LEU A 172 -18.63 10.25 5.14
N LYS A 173 -19.82 9.69 5.29
CA LYS A 173 -20.13 8.28 5.02
C LYS A 173 -21.06 8.16 3.84
N ARG A 174 -21.10 6.99 3.23
CA ARG A 174 -22.09 6.68 2.19
C ARG A 174 -23.49 6.73 2.80
N CYS A 175 -24.44 7.37 2.12
CA CYS A 175 -25.82 7.49 2.60
C CYS A 175 -26.55 6.14 2.63
N LYS A 176 -26.93 5.65 1.45
CA LYS A 176 -27.65 4.38 1.18
C LYS A 176 -27.32 3.92 -0.26
N GLY A 177 -27.38 2.62 -0.51
CA GLY A 177 -27.12 2.02 -1.83
C GLY A 177 -25.99 1.00 -1.81
N SER A 178 -26.07 0.02 -2.71
CA SER A 178 -24.97 -0.91 -2.98
C SER A 178 -24.19 -0.41 -4.20
N TYR A 179 -22.88 -0.31 -4.06
CA TYR A 179 -21.99 0.16 -5.11
C TYR A 179 -20.81 -0.78 -5.21
N LYS A 180 -20.43 -1.14 -6.44
CA LYS A 180 -19.32 -2.06 -6.69
C LYS A 180 -17.97 -1.39 -6.36
N VAL A 181 -17.80 -0.11 -6.67
CA VAL A 181 -16.60 0.67 -6.34
C VAL A 181 -16.95 2.09 -5.91
N PHE A 182 -16.08 2.73 -5.15
CA PHE A 182 -16.23 4.11 -4.68
C PHE A 182 -14.98 4.91 -5.04
N ASN A 183 -15.15 6.02 -5.74
CA ASN A 183 -14.06 6.93 -6.10
C ASN A 183 -14.03 8.11 -5.11
N PRO A 184 -13.05 8.17 -4.19
CA PRO A 184 -13.03 9.18 -3.15
C PRO A 184 -12.48 10.54 -3.62
N TYR A 185 -11.78 10.60 -4.75
CA TYR A 185 -10.97 11.79 -5.13
C TYR A 185 -11.79 13.08 -5.32
N PRO A 186 -12.97 13.06 -5.97
CA PRO A 186 -13.80 14.26 -6.08
C PRO A 186 -14.24 14.83 -4.71
N TYR A 187 -14.42 13.98 -3.71
CA TYR A 187 -14.82 14.41 -2.36
C TYR A 187 -13.67 15.00 -1.55
N PHE A 188 -12.43 14.69 -1.91
CA PHE A 188 -11.25 15.38 -1.39
C PHE A 188 -11.00 16.73 -2.08
N GLY A 189 -11.91 17.18 -2.95
CA GLY A 189 -11.82 18.47 -3.63
C GLY A 189 -10.84 18.49 -4.79
N VAL A 190 -10.50 17.33 -5.35
CA VAL A 190 -9.65 17.29 -6.53
C VAL A 190 -10.44 17.79 -7.74
N SER A 191 -9.97 18.88 -8.36
CA SER A 191 -10.68 19.64 -9.39
C SER A 191 -10.58 19.04 -10.80
N ALA A 192 -9.79 17.99 -11.00
CA ALA A 192 -9.64 17.36 -12.30
C ALA A 192 -10.86 16.53 -12.70
N SER A 193 -11.30 16.73 -13.94
CA SER A 193 -12.40 15.97 -14.54
C SER A 193 -12.05 14.49 -14.65
N ASN A 194 -12.97 13.62 -14.22
CA ASN A 194 -12.84 12.17 -14.27
C ASN A 194 -11.51 11.68 -13.68
N ILE A 195 -11.12 12.18 -12.49
CA ILE A 195 -9.95 11.67 -11.76
C ILE A 195 -10.30 10.40 -10.99
N TRP A 196 -9.39 9.44 -10.90
CA TRP A 196 -9.54 8.21 -10.11
C TRP A 196 -8.22 7.84 -9.40
N PRO A 197 -8.27 7.11 -8.27
CA PRO A 197 -7.08 6.63 -7.58
C PRO A 197 -6.35 5.54 -8.36
N ARG A 198 -5.04 5.41 -8.13
CA ARG A 198 -4.26 4.29 -8.67
C ARG A 198 -4.91 2.95 -8.31
N GLY A 199 -5.09 2.09 -9.31
CA GLY A 199 -5.73 0.78 -9.14
C GLY A 199 -7.25 0.78 -9.16
N PHE A 200 -7.87 1.92 -9.49
CA PHE A 200 -9.30 1.95 -9.75
C PHE A 200 -9.64 1.12 -11.00
N PRO A 201 -10.67 0.23 -10.99
CA PRO A 201 -10.94 -0.60 -12.14
C PRO A 201 -11.39 0.25 -13.33
N LEU A 202 -10.66 0.17 -14.45
CA LEU A 202 -10.81 1.05 -15.61
C LEU A 202 -12.22 1.04 -16.21
N LYS A 203 -12.95 -0.07 -16.09
CA LYS A 203 -14.36 -0.18 -16.52
C LYS A 203 -15.29 0.85 -15.86
N PHE A 204 -14.95 1.31 -14.66
CA PHE A 204 -15.82 2.20 -13.87
C PHE A 204 -15.36 3.67 -13.87
N VAL A 205 -14.28 4.04 -14.58
CA VAL A 205 -13.74 5.43 -14.54
C VAL A 205 -14.69 6.49 -15.09
N HIS A 206 -15.68 6.07 -15.89
CA HIS A 206 -16.75 6.93 -16.41
C HIS A 206 -18.11 6.65 -15.77
N ASP A 207 -18.18 5.72 -14.82
CA ASP A 207 -19.43 5.35 -14.18
C ASP A 207 -19.75 6.33 -13.04
N THR A 208 -20.82 7.11 -13.22
CA THR A 208 -21.31 8.05 -12.22
C THR A 208 -21.80 7.39 -10.93
N ALA A 209 -22.14 6.09 -10.97
CA ALA A 209 -22.52 5.33 -9.77
C ALA A 209 -21.35 5.18 -8.77
N THR A 210 -20.11 5.39 -9.22
CA THR A 210 -18.92 5.40 -8.35
C THR A 210 -18.79 6.64 -7.48
N LEU A 211 -19.65 7.64 -7.73
CA LEU A 211 -19.74 8.92 -7.02
C LEU A 211 -21.09 9.05 -6.29
N PRO A 212 -21.33 8.24 -5.23
CA PRO A 212 -22.59 8.25 -4.50
C PRO A 212 -22.80 9.53 -3.68
N GLY A 213 -24.06 9.82 -3.34
CA GLY A 213 -24.36 10.85 -2.33
C GLY A 213 -23.69 10.50 -0.98
N LEU A 214 -23.01 11.49 -0.38
CA LEU A 214 -22.42 11.36 0.95
C LEU A 214 -23.30 12.02 2.01
N CYS A 215 -23.31 11.39 3.18
CA CYS A 215 -24.05 11.80 4.35
C CYS A 215 -23.07 12.08 5.48
N VAL A 216 -23.39 13.08 6.30
CA VAL A 216 -22.62 13.36 7.51
C VAL A 216 -22.90 12.28 8.55
N GLY A 217 -21.85 11.83 9.22
CA GLY A 217 -21.91 10.93 10.36
C GLY A 217 -20.84 11.29 11.38
N ASN A 218 -20.88 10.60 12.51
CA ASN A 218 -19.84 10.70 13.53
C ASN A 218 -19.33 9.28 13.82
N ILE A 219 -18.04 9.16 14.08
CA ILE A 219 -17.39 7.91 14.51
C ILE A 219 -16.49 8.19 15.70
N SER A 220 -16.35 7.24 16.62
CA SER A 220 -15.33 7.35 17.66
C SER A 220 -13.96 7.09 17.05
N LEU A 221 -12.94 7.88 17.42
CA LEU A 221 -11.57 7.59 16.97
C LEU A 221 -11.04 6.24 17.45
N LYS A 222 -11.61 5.68 18.52
CA LYS A 222 -11.28 4.33 18.98
C LYS A 222 -11.69 3.24 18.00
N GLU A 223 -12.63 3.55 17.09
CA GLU A 223 -13.10 2.62 16.06
C GLU A 223 -12.32 2.79 14.74
N VAL A 224 -11.43 3.78 14.66
CA VAL A 224 -10.66 4.09 13.46
C VAL A 224 -9.27 3.50 13.58
N GLY A 225 -9.00 2.44 12.82
CA GLY A 225 -7.68 1.78 12.80
C GLY A 225 -6.64 2.47 11.90
N VAL A 226 -7.08 3.19 10.85
CA VAL A 226 -6.19 3.83 9.87
C VAL A 226 -6.80 5.15 9.42
N ILE A 227 -5.97 6.17 9.29
CA ILE A 227 -6.33 7.47 8.72
C ILE A 227 -5.37 7.75 7.56
N GLN A 228 -5.93 7.83 6.35
CA GLN A 228 -5.19 8.09 5.12
C GLN A 228 -5.38 9.56 4.71
N SER A 229 -4.31 10.21 4.29
CA SER A 229 -4.37 11.49 3.56
C SER A 229 -3.91 11.29 2.11
N ILE A 230 -4.29 12.21 1.24
CA ILE A 230 -3.86 12.21 -0.16
C ILE A 230 -2.79 13.28 -0.43
N SER A 231 -2.02 13.11 -1.51
CA SER A 231 -1.00 14.08 -1.92
C SER A 231 -1.62 15.31 -2.59
N ASN A 232 -1.09 16.48 -2.26
CA ASN A 232 -1.37 17.75 -2.91
C ASN A 232 -0.51 17.85 -4.18
N ILE A 233 -1.05 18.50 -5.23
CA ILE A 233 -0.47 18.62 -6.58
C ILE A 233 -0.69 17.38 -7.45
N GLU A 234 -0.08 16.25 -7.17
CA GLU A 234 -0.31 14.99 -7.91
C GLU A 234 -0.78 13.91 -6.93
N PRO A 235 -2.09 13.85 -6.59
CA PRO A 235 -2.66 12.69 -5.89
C PRO A 235 -2.25 11.39 -6.58
N ASP A 236 -2.24 10.28 -5.83
CA ASP A 236 -1.78 8.99 -6.32
C ASP A 236 -2.70 8.45 -7.43
N VAL A 237 -2.38 8.77 -8.67
CA VAL A 237 -3.09 8.38 -9.89
C VAL A 237 -2.22 7.41 -10.68
N ASP A 238 -2.86 6.51 -11.41
CA ASP A 238 -2.16 5.51 -12.22
C ASP A 238 -1.57 6.08 -13.52
N ALA A 239 -0.70 5.30 -14.16
CA ALA A 239 0.00 5.69 -15.38
C ALA A 239 -0.95 5.98 -16.54
N ILE A 240 -2.07 5.27 -16.68
CA ILE A 240 -3.07 5.57 -17.72
C ILE A 240 -3.65 6.96 -17.53
N TYR A 241 -4.00 7.35 -16.31
CA TYR A 241 -4.44 8.71 -16.02
C TYR A 241 -3.37 9.73 -16.42
N LYS A 242 -2.11 9.52 -16.01
CA LYS A 242 -0.99 10.43 -16.32
C LYS A 242 -0.71 10.53 -17.82
N LEU A 243 -0.86 9.45 -18.58
CA LEU A 243 -0.63 9.40 -20.02
C LEU A 243 -1.77 10.05 -20.84
N THR A 244 -3.00 10.02 -20.33
CA THR A 244 -4.19 10.46 -21.08
C THR A 244 -4.69 11.85 -20.70
N ARG A 245 -4.18 12.45 -19.62
CA ARG A 245 -4.62 13.75 -19.10
C ARG A 245 -3.47 14.76 -19.04
N PRO A 246 -3.71 16.03 -19.38
CA PRO A 246 -2.71 17.07 -19.17
C PRO A 246 -2.43 17.25 -17.67
N ARG A 247 -1.17 17.55 -17.32
CA ARG A 247 -0.76 17.97 -15.97
C ARG A 247 -1.40 19.31 -15.60
N SER A 248 -2.65 19.29 -15.15
CA SER A 248 -3.31 20.47 -14.60
C SER A 248 -4.19 20.05 -13.43
N LEU A 249 -3.53 19.63 -12.36
CA LEU A 249 -4.16 19.45 -11.06
C LEU A 249 -3.97 20.76 -10.29
N THR A 250 -5.03 21.57 -10.23
CA THR A 250 -5.01 22.83 -9.51
C THR A 250 -5.20 22.59 -8.01
N LYS A 251 -4.42 23.30 -7.19
CA LYS A 251 -4.50 23.26 -5.73
C LYS A 251 -5.91 23.65 -5.30
N THR A 252 -6.60 22.79 -4.53
CA THR A 252 -7.87 23.16 -3.89
C THR A 252 -7.77 22.95 -2.38
N LYS A 253 -8.10 24.01 -1.64
CA LYS A 253 -8.32 23.96 -0.19
C LYS A 253 -9.81 23.70 0.04
N VAL A 254 -10.17 22.58 0.67
CA VAL A 254 -11.54 22.28 1.09
C VAL A 254 -11.57 22.08 2.61
N LEU A 255 -12.74 22.31 3.23
CA LEU A 255 -12.99 22.36 4.68
C LEU A 255 -12.95 20.99 5.41
N PHE A 256 -12.78 19.90 4.67
CA PHE A 256 -12.44 18.58 5.21
C PHE A 256 -10.99 18.33 4.88
N SER A 257 -10.21 17.81 5.84
CA SER A 257 -8.75 17.74 5.78
C SER A 257 -8.19 17.57 4.35
N PRO A 258 -7.74 18.66 3.68
CA PRO A 258 -7.32 18.61 2.28
C PRO A 258 -6.11 17.69 2.09
N PRO A 259 -5.74 17.34 0.85
CA PRO A 259 -4.43 16.77 0.58
C PRO A 259 -3.28 17.58 1.24
N TYR A 260 -2.39 16.92 2.00
CA TYR A 260 -1.35 17.59 2.83
C TYR A 260 0.09 17.19 2.52
N VAL A 261 0.27 16.28 1.58
CA VAL A 261 1.53 15.63 1.28
C VAL A 261 2.01 16.16 -0.08
N PHE A 262 3.12 16.84 -0.19
CA PHE A 262 3.61 17.33 -1.50
C PHE A 262 4.60 16.35 -2.12
N GLN A 263 4.22 15.66 -3.21
CA GLN A 263 5.12 14.75 -3.91
C GLN A 263 6.01 15.48 -4.93
N ARG A 264 7.28 15.10 -5.00
CA ARG A 264 8.21 15.48 -6.07
C ARG A 264 8.41 14.27 -6.99
N SER A 265 7.94 14.30 -8.24
CA SER A 265 8.44 13.32 -9.22
C SER A 265 8.42 13.81 -10.66
N SER A 266 9.47 13.42 -11.39
CA SER A 266 9.58 13.41 -12.84
C SER A 266 9.74 11.95 -13.27
N GLU A 267 8.64 11.29 -13.63
CA GLU A 267 8.62 9.85 -13.93
C GLU A 267 8.54 9.56 -15.44
N ASN A 268 9.09 8.42 -15.86
CA ASN A 268 8.84 7.84 -17.18
C ASN A 268 7.52 7.06 -17.13
N PHE A 269 6.45 7.68 -17.65
CA PHE A 269 5.10 7.13 -17.56
C PHE A 269 4.90 5.80 -18.28
N VAL A 270 5.72 5.49 -19.29
CA VAL A 270 5.62 4.21 -20.03
C VAL A 270 6.09 3.06 -19.14
N MET A 271 7.23 3.22 -18.46
CA MET A 271 7.71 2.20 -17.51
C MET A 271 6.73 1.99 -16.35
N ASN A 272 6.13 3.08 -15.85
CA ASN A 272 5.08 2.97 -14.83
C ASN A 272 3.87 2.20 -15.35
N PHE A 273 3.41 2.49 -16.57
CA PHE A 273 2.31 1.76 -17.18
C PHE A 273 2.60 0.27 -17.29
N GLU A 274 3.79 -0.12 -17.76
CA GLU A 274 4.22 -1.52 -17.85
C GLU A 274 4.22 -2.20 -16.48
N SER A 275 4.72 -1.52 -15.44
CA SER A 275 4.72 -2.04 -14.06
C SER A 275 3.32 -2.19 -13.45
N GLU A 276 2.32 -1.49 -14.01
CA GLU A 276 0.94 -1.46 -13.52
C GLU A 276 -0.02 -2.36 -14.32
N ILE A 277 0.45 -3.05 -15.36
CA ILE A 277 -0.38 -3.93 -16.22
C ILE A 277 -1.19 -4.95 -15.39
N ASP A 278 -0.53 -5.61 -14.44
CA ASP A 278 -1.16 -6.64 -13.60
C ASP A 278 -2.33 -6.06 -12.80
N MET A 279 -2.15 -4.87 -12.25
CA MET A 279 -3.17 -4.12 -11.52
C MET A 279 -4.38 -3.82 -12.41
N TYR A 280 -4.17 -3.30 -13.63
CA TYR A 280 -5.27 -3.00 -14.54
C TYR A 280 -6.07 -4.23 -14.94
N GLN A 281 -5.40 -5.37 -15.14
CA GLN A 281 -6.05 -6.63 -15.53
C GLN A 281 -6.80 -7.31 -14.37
N LYS A 282 -6.40 -7.04 -13.13
CA LYS A 282 -6.89 -7.76 -11.95
C LYS A 282 -7.79 -6.94 -11.02
N ALA A 283 -7.79 -5.61 -11.11
CA ALA A 283 -8.54 -4.74 -10.19
C ALA A 283 -10.04 -5.09 -10.09
N GLU A 284 -10.74 -5.31 -11.21
CA GLU A 284 -12.16 -5.69 -11.17
C GLU A 284 -12.38 -7.04 -10.47
N LYS A 285 -11.58 -8.05 -10.82
CA LYS A 285 -11.66 -9.39 -10.21
C LYS A 285 -11.36 -9.35 -8.71
N LEU A 286 -10.44 -8.48 -8.30
CA LEU A 286 -10.12 -8.26 -6.89
C LEU A 286 -11.32 -7.66 -6.16
N VAL A 287 -11.95 -6.62 -6.72
CA VAL A 287 -13.15 -6.00 -6.16
C VAL A 287 -14.29 -7.02 -6.04
N ASP A 288 -14.55 -7.81 -7.08
CA ASP A 288 -15.60 -8.84 -7.07
C ASP A 288 -15.35 -9.87 -5.97
N PHE A 289 -14.11 -10.32 -5.83
CA PHE A 289 -13.73 -11.21 -4.74
C PHE A 289 -13.96 -10.56 -3.37
N LEU A 290 -13.50 -9.33 -3.15
CA LEU A 290 -13.61 -8.65 -1.86
C LEU A 290 -15.07 -8.39 -1.44
N HIS A 291 -16.00 -8.17 -2.37
CA HIS A 291 -17.44 -8.09 -2.06
C HIS A 291 -18.04 -9.40 -1.57
N SER A 292 -17.52 -10.52 -2.06
CA SER A 292 -17.94 -11.86 -1.63
C SER A 292 -17.19 -12.39 -0.40
N PHE A 293 -16.09 -11.73 -0.02
CA PHE A 293 -15.20 -12.19 1.04
C PHE A 293 -15.73 -11.74 2.40
N TYR A 294 -16.08 -12.70 3.26
CA TYR A 294 -16.48 -12.44 4.63
C TYR A 294 -15.32 -12.70 5.60
N PRO A 295 -14.82 -11.67 6.31
CA PRO A 295 -13.71 -11.83 7.23
C PRO A 295 -14.11 -12.66 8.45
N GLN A 296 -13.30 -13.66 8.81
CA GLN A 296 -13.44 -14.38 10.09
C GLN A 296 -12.51 -13.74 11.13
N LEU A 297 -13.09 -13.14 12.18
CA LEU A 297 -12.42 -12.26 13.16
C LEU A 297 -11.00 -12.69 13.59
N ASN A 298 -10.77 -13.99 13.81
CA ASN A 298 -9.51 -14.48 14.39
C ASN A 298 -8.43 -14.88 13.37
N ARG A 299 -8.74 -14.92 12.06
CA ARG A 299 -7.79 -15.31 10.99
C ARG A 299 -7.96 -14.53 9.69
N THR A 300 -8.59 -13.35 9.75
CA THR A 300 -8.94 -12.58 8.55
C THR A 300 -7.73 -12.33 7.65
N LEU A 301 -6.60 -11.88 8.21
CA LEU A 301 -5.43 -11.52 7.41
C LEU A 301 -4.81 -12.74 6.71
N GLU A 302 -4.54 -13.83 7.42
CA GLU A 302 -3.99 -15.05 6.82
C GLU A 302 -4.95 -15.67 5.80
N THR A 303 -6.24 -15.71 6.13
CA THR A 303 -7.28 -16.25 5.25
C THR A 303 -7.38 -15.43 3.97
N LEU A 304 -7.43 -14.09 4.10
CA LEU A 304 -7.46 -13.17 2.97
C LEU A 304 -6.24 -13.38 2.07
N HIS A 305 -5.04 -13.41 2.63
CA HIS A 305 -3.82 -13.63 1.86
C HIS A 305 -3.83 -14.99 1.16
N GLY A 306 -4.23 -16.07 1.85
CA GLY A 306 -4.38 -17.39 1.24
C GLY A 306 -5.35 -17.40 0.05
N GLU A 307 -6.49 -16.71 0.17
CA GLU A 307 -7.47 -16.57 -0.90
C GLU A 307 -6.98 -15.68 -2.06
N LEU A 308 -6.20 -14.65 -1.77
CA LEU A 308 -5.55 -13.81 -2.78
C LEU A 308 -4.51 -14.60 -3.58
N PHE A 309 -3.71 -15.44 -2.91
CA PHE A 309 -2.72 -16.31 -3.53
C PHE A 309 -3.37 -17.36 -4.44
N LYS A 310 -4.45 -18.01 -3.96
CA LYS A 310 -5.23 -18.98 -4.75
C LYS A 310 -5.73 -18.41 -6.07
N ARG A 311 -6.08 -17.12 -6.07
CA ARG A 311 -6.58 -16.37 -7.23
C ARG A 311 -5.47 -15.69 -8.06
N GLY A 312 -4.21 -15.84 -7.65
CA GLY A 312 -3.06 -15.28 -8.37
C GLY A 312 -2.91 -13.77 -8.26
N PHE A 313 -3.47 -13.14 -7.22
CA PHE A 313 -3.23 -11.71 -6.94
C PHE A 313 -1.89 -11.45 -6.25
N ILE A 314 -1.42 -12.42 -5.47
CA ILE A 314 -0.14 -12.35 -4.74
C ILE A 314 0.66 -13.64 -4.91
N GLU A 315 1.93 -13.59 -4.54
CA GLU A 315 2.89 -14.67 -4.66
C GLU A 315 3.05 -15.43 -3.33
N LEU A 316 3.74 -16.57 -3.37
CA LEU A 316 4.02 -17.37 -2.17
C LEU A 316 4.87 -16.60 -1.14
N ARG A 317 5.75 -15.70 -1.61
CA ARG A 317 6.54 -14.84 -0.74
C ARG A 317 5.66 -13.94 0.13
N ASP A 318 4.52 -13.49 -0.39
CA ASP A 318 3.61 -12.60 0.34
C ASP A 318 2.86 -13.37 1.43
N ILE A 319 2.53 -14.64 1.20
CA ILE A 319 2.01 -15.56 2.22
C ILE A 319 3.02 -15.76 3.35
N ASN A 320 4.29 -15.98 2.99
CA ASN A 320 5.33 -16.16 3.99
C ASN A 320 5.56 -14.87 4.78
N PHE A 321 5.58 -13.73 4.09
CA PHE A 321 5.74 -12.42 4.71
C PHE A 321 4.62 -12.12 5.71
N ILE A 322 3.34 -12.30 5.35
CA ILE A 322 2.25 -11.99 6.28
C ILE A 322 2.27 -12.88 7.53
N LYS A 323 2.67 -14.16 7.40
CA LYS A 323 2.83 -15.06 8.55
C LYS A 323 3.92 -14.57 9.51
N LEU A 324 5.07 -14.16 8.96
CA LEU A 324 6.17 -13.59 9.75
C LEU A 324 5.77 -12.26 10.39
N TRP A 325 5.01 -11.44 9.67
CA TRP A 325 4.48 -10.16 10.17
C TRP A 325 3.50 -10.37 11.33
N ILE A 326 2.54 -11.29 11.20
CA ILE A 326 1.58 -11.61 12.27
C ILE A 326 2.31 -12.15 13.49
N LYS A 327 3.28 -13.06 13.30
CA LYS A 327 4.12 -13.56 14.38
C LYS A 327 4.85 -12.42 15.11
N ALA A 328 5.53 -11.54 14.37
CA ALA A 328 6.22 -10.39 14.94
C ALA A 328 5.26 -9.44 15.66
N TYR A 329 4.04 -9.25 15.15
CA TYR A 329 3.01 -8.46 15.80
C TYR A 329 2.52 -9.08 17.12
N LEU A 330 2.30 -10.39 17.15
CA LEU A 330 1.90 -11.10 18.38
C LEU A 330 3.00 -11.05 19.44
N ASP A 331 4.27 -11.23 19.04
CA ASP A 331 5.42 -11.07 19.93
C ASP A 331 5.50 -9.61 20.47
N ALA A 332 5.22 -8.62 19.61
CA ALA A 332 5.21 -7.21 19.98
C ALA A 332 4.10 -6.80 20.92
N SER A 333 2.89 -7.29 20.66
CA SER A 333 1.69 -6.94 21.41
C SER A 333 1.63 -7.62 22.79
N THR A 334 2.22 -8.81 22.93
CA THR A 334 2.26 -9.54 24.22
C THR A 334 3.36 -9.07 25.17
N SER A 335 4.30 -8.26 24.68
CA SER A 335 5.41 -7.71 25.47
C SER A 335 5.05 -6.39 26.20
N ASN A 336 3.90 -5.80 25.88
CA ASN A 336 3.31 -4.64 26.57
C ASN A 336 2.32 -5.09 27.63
#